data_AF-A0A0B8P056-F1
#
_entry.id   AF-A0A0B8P056-F1
#
_cell.length_a   1.000
_cell.length_b   1.000
_cell.length_c   1.000
_cell.angle_alpha   90.00
_cell.angle_beta   90.00
_cell.angle_gamma   90.00
#
_symmetry.space_group_name_H-M   'P 1'
#
loop_
_entity.id
_entity.type
_entity.pdbx_description
1 polymer ?
#
loop_
_entity_poly.entity_id
_entity_poly.type
_entity_poly.pdbx_seq_one_letter_code
_entity_poly.pdbx_strand_id
1 'polypeptide(L)'
;MDQESERSHCGIKGLPQRQRLAINLAFWQRGCHKWQLDYSIHAGFHYLLSQESPPSHKSDKLGQSVFERIVDIVEPLIEQGMRVAITGHSSGGAIGCILGDYLEQRHPKSIKRIVTFGQPAVGNWHFKKRYTLSHRTYRVCCDLDIVTFLPPVPLAYWHVGKMLWLYNGRIYENTPTAIRFGRSIVSWLIRPFSYHLMSKYIRNKDFFDDR
;
A
#
# COMPACT_ATOMS: atom_id res chain seq x y z
N MET A 1 35.15 -4.67 -6.81
CA MET A 1 34.42 -4.24 -8.03
C MET A 1 32.97 -4.34 -7.67
N ASP A 2 32.48 -3.38 -6.87
CA ASP A 2 31.16 -3.43 -6.25
C ASP A 2 30.35 -2.26 -6.80
N GLN A 3 29.50 -2.57 -7.78
CA GLN A 3 28.50 -1.62 -8.28
C GLN A 3 27.43 -1.47 -7.21
N GLU A 4 27.53 -0.37 -6.47
CA GLU A 4 26.51 0.14 -5.58
C GLU A 4 25.25 0.42 -6.41
N SER A 5 24.28 -0.50 -6.36
CA SER A 5 22.98 -0.38 -7.03
C SER A 5 22.31 0.93 -6.59
N GLU A 6 22.22 1.89 -7.50
CA GLU A 6 21.37 3.08 -7.35
C GLU A 6 19.93 2.62 -7.03
N ARG A 7 19.40 3.08 -5.89
CA ARG A 7 18.08 2.69 -5.37
C ARG A 7 17.14 3.90 -5.39
N SER A 8 16.25 3.96 -6.37
CA SER A 8 15.18 4.96 -6.37
C SER A 8 14.04 4.51 -5.46
N HIS A 9 13.79 5.27 -4.40
CA HIS A 9 12.70 5.04 -3.45
C HIS A 9 11.57 6.04 -3.71
N CYS A 10 10.39 5.56 -4.12
CA CYS A 10 9.19 6.39 -4.23
C CYS A 10 8.33 6.22 -2.97
N GLY A 11 8.25 7.27 -2.14
CA GLY A 11 7.42 7.30 -0.94
C GLY A 11 6.16 8.12 -1.15
N ILE A 12 4.99 7.48 -1.12
CA ILE A 12 3.70 8.16 -1.29
C ILE A 12 3.16 8.55 0.10
N LYS A 13 3.16 9.85 0.42
CA LYS A 13 2.53 10.39 1.64
C LYS A 13 1.01 10.50 1.46
N GLY A 14 0.25 10.09 2.48
CA GLY A 14 -1.22 10.15 2.49
C GLY A 14 -1.80 11.52 2.87
N LEU A 15 -3.10 11.73 2.61
CA LEU A 15 -3.84 12.96 2.90
C LEU A 15 -4.22 13.15 4.40
N PRO A 16 -4.66 14.36 4.83
CA PRO A 16 -5.14 14.64 6.19
C PRO A 16 -6.43 13.89 6.60
N GLN A 17 -6.60 13.63 7.90
CA GLN A 17 -7.62 12.75 8.52
C GLN A 17 -9.09 13.03 8.13
N ARG A 18 -9.51 14.30 8.01
CA ARG A 18 -10.94 14.65 7.82
C ARG A 18 -11.42 14.43 6.38
N GLN A 19 -10.58 14.70 5.40
CA GLN A 19 -10.88 14.45 3.97
C GLN A 19 -10.84 12.94 3.66
N ARG A 20 -10.03 12.16 4.40
CA ARG A 20 -10.00 10.69 4.31
C ARG A 20 -11.31 10.01 4.69
N LEU A 21 -12.05 10.55 5.66
CA LEU A 21 -13.27 9.91 6.16
C LEU A 21 -14.41 9.98 5.13
N ALA A 22 -14.67 11.15 4.55
CA ALA A 22 -15.77 11.37 3.59
C ALA A 22 -15.59 10.57 2.29
N ILE A 23 -14.35 10.44 1.78
CA ILE A 23 -14.05 9.73 0.53
C ILE A 23 -14.01 8.20 0.74
N ASN A 24 -13.61 7.71 1.92
CA ASN A 24 -13.64 6.28 2.24
C ASN A 24 -15.04 5.74 2.60
N LEU A 25 -16.00 6.61 2.90
CA LEU A 25 -17.39 6.24 3.18
C LEU A 25 -18.24 6.04 1.92
N ALA A 26 -17.80 6.56 0.77
CA ALA A 26 -18.41 6.23 -0.51
C ALA A 26 -17.82 4.90 -1.00
N PHE A 27 -18.42 3.78 -0.58
CA PHE A 27 -18.03 2.39 -0.90
C PHE A 27 -18.13 2.02 -2.41
N TRP A 28 -17.97 2.99 -3.29
CA TRP A 28 -18.15 2.88 -4.72
C TRP A 28 -16.86 2.40 -5.40
N GLN A 29 -17.01 1.53 -6.40
CA GLN A 29 -15.89 1.06 -7.24
C GLN A 29 -15.82 1.86 -8.55
N ARG A 30 -14.61 2.24 -8.95
CA ARG A 30 -14.36 2.91 -10.25
C ARG A 30 -13.44 2.04 -11.09
N GLY A 31 -13.81 1.86 -12.36
CA GLY A 31 -13.00 1.14 -13.34
C GLY A 31 -11.75 1.94 -13.70
N CYS A 32 -10.62 1.25 -13.90
CA CYS A 32 -9.33 1.87 -14.22
C CYS A 32 -9.00 1.83 -15.72
N HIS A 33 -10.02 1.75 -16.59
CA HIS A 33 -9.83 1.71 -18.05
C HIS A 33 -9.06 2.92 -18.59
N LYS A 34 -9.15 4.10 -17.94
CA LYS A 34 -8.33 5.28 -18.26
C LYS A 34 -6.82 4.97 -18.25
N TRP A 35 -6.38 4.09 -17.36
CA TRP A 35 -4.98 3.67 -17.23
C TRP A 35 -4.70 2.32 -17.91
N GLN A 36 -5.61 1.86 -18.77
CA GLN A 36 -5.53 0.55 -19.45
C GLN A 36 -5.45 -0.63 -18.47
N LEU A 37 -6.02 -0.45 -17.28
CA LEU A 37 -6.13 -1.49 -16.26
C LEU A 37 -7.56 -2.04 -16.27
N ASP A 38 -7.70 -3.33 -16.56
CA ASP A 38 -8.99 -4.00 -16.73
C ASP A 38 -9.50 -4.59 -15.41
N TYR A 39 -9.67 -3.70 -14.43
CA TYR A 39 -10.27 -3.98 -13.12
C TYR A 39 -10.80 -2.70 -12.48
N SER A 40 -11.55 -2.85 -11.39
CA SER A 40 -12.09 -1.73 -10.61
C SER A 40 -11.47 -1.65 -9.23
N ILE A 41 -11.17 -0.44 -8.80
CA ILE A 41 -10.61 -0.11 -7.48
C ILE A 41 -11.57 0.75 -6.68
N HIS A 42 -11.28 0.95 -5.39
CA HIS A 42 -12.03 1.89 -4.56
C HIS A 42 -12.00 3.30 -5.16
N ALA A 43 -13.16 3.96 -5.28
CA ALA A 43 -13.31 5.29 -5.87
C ALA A 43 -12.40 6.33 -5.22
N GLY A 44 -12.16 6.19 -3.90
CA GLY A 44 -11.19 7.02 -3.18
C GLY A 44 -9.76 6.91 -3.72
N PHE A 45 -9.24 5.71 -3.95
CA PHE A 45 -7.89 5.57 -4.53
C PHE A 45 -7.84 6.08 -5.97
N HIS A 46 -8.90 5.83 -6.74
CA HIS A 46 -9.03 6.38 -8.09
C HIS A 46 -9.00 7.92 -8.09
N TYR A 47 -9.74 8.55 -7.17
CA TYR A 47 -9.75 10.00 -6.99
C TYR A 47 -8.36 10.53 -6.65
N LEU A 48 -7.66 9.90 -5.70
CA LEU A 48 -6.31 10.31 -5.29
C LEU A 48 -5.29 10.25 -6.42
N LEU A 49 -5.34 9.19 -7.23
CA LEU A 49 -4.50 9.05 -8.42
C LEU A 49 -4.84 10.08 -9.49
N SER A 50 -6.10 10.52 -9.56
CA SER A 50 -6.59 11.50 -10.53
C SER A 50 -6.46 12.95 -10.07
N GLN A 51 -6.08 13.18 -8.80
CA GLN A 51 -5.85 14.54 -8.29
C GLN A 51 -4.72 15.20 -9.04
N GLU A 52 -4.83 16.50 -9.27
CA GLU A 52 -3.72 17.29 -9.79
C GLU A 52 -2.58 17.30 -8.77
N SER A 53 -1.38 17.04 -9.25
CA SER A 53 -0.19 17.09 -8.41
C SER A 53 0.28 18.54 -8.26
N PRO A 54 0.50 19.06 -7.04
CA PRO A 54 1.04 20.41 -6.89
C PRO A 54 2.47 20.45 -7.45
N PRO A 55 2.83 21.45 -8.27
CA PRO A 55 4.20 21.57 -8.77
C PRO A 55 5.14 21.78 -7.58
N SER A 56 6.15 20.93 -7.49
CA SER A 56 7.19 20.94 -6.45
C SER A 56 8.57 21.26 -7.03
N HIS A 57 8.77 21.09 -8.33
CA HIS A 57 10.00 21.36 -9.05
C HIS A 57 9.70 22.25 -10.27
N LYS A 58 10.67 23.06 -10.69
CA LYS A 58 10.50 24.03 -11.81
C LYS A 58 10.21 23.35 -13.16
N SER A 59 10.53 22.07 -13.29
CA SER A 59 10.29 21.26 -14.49
C SER A 59 8.91 20.59 -14.51
N ASP A 60 8.10 20.73 -13.45
CA ASP A 60 6.79 20.09 -13.37
C ASP A 60 5.80 20.79 -14.29
N LYS A 61 5.03 20.01 -15.06
CA LYS A 61 3.94 20.54 -15.88
C LYS A 61 2.70 20.72 -15.00
N LEU A 62 2.09 21.92 -15.03
CA LEU A 62 0.79 22.15 -14.39
C LEU A 62 -0.29 21.27 -15.05
N GLY A 63 -1.31 20.87 -14.29
CA GLY A 63 -2.42 20.05 -14.77
C GLY A 63 -2.18 18.54 -14.81
N GLN A 64 -0.97 18.05 -14.48
CA GLN A 64 -0.69 16.62 -14.43
C GLN A 64 -1.29 15.96 -13.19
N SER A 65 -1.93 14.81 -13.39
CA SER A 65 -2.41 14.00 -12.28
C SER A 65 -1.26 13.38 -11.48
N VAL A 66 -1.50 13.05 -10.22
CA VAL A 66 -0.55 12.33 -9.36
C VAL A 66 -0.10 11.03 -10.03
N PHE A 67 -1.02 10.33 -10.71
CA PHE A 67 -0.71 9.14 -11.47
C PHE A 67 0.32 9.39 -12.57
N GLU A 68 0.02 10.33 -13.49
CA GLU A 68 0.89 10.66 -14.63
C GLU A 68 2.26 11.13 -14.15
N ARG A 69 2.29 11.95 -13.10
CA ARG A 69 3.55 12.43 -12.55
C ARG A 69 4.43 11.32 -11.99
N ILE A 70 3.86 10.35 -11.27
CA ILE A 70 4.66 9.24 -10.74
C ILE A 70 5.21 8.40 -11.89
N VAL A 71 4.39 8.18 -12.93
CA VAL A 71 4.80 7.45 -14.14
C VAL A 71 5.94 8.19 -14.85
N ASP A 72 5.80 9.50 -15.11
CA ASP A 72 6.82 10.34 -15.76
C ASP A 72 8.17 10.33 -15.00
N ILE A 73 8.15 10.21 -13.68
CA ILE A 73 9.36 10.15 -12.85
C ILE A 73 9.98 8.75 -12.89
N VAL A 74 9.16 7.70 -12.89
CA VAL A 74 9.61 6.33 -12.65
C VAL A 74 9.94 5.58 -13.95
N GLU A 75 9.21 5.80 -15.03
CA GLU A 75 9.45 5.14 -16.32
C GLU A 75 10.87 5.36 -16.85
N PRO A 76 11.44 6.59 -16.88
CA PRO A 76 12.81 6.79 -17.35
C PRO A 76 13.85 6.03 -16.52
N LEU A 77 13.60 5.88 -15.22
CA LEU A 77 14.47 5.13 -14.31
C LEU A 77 14.41 3.62 -14.60
N ILE A 78 13.21 3.12 -14.93
CA ILE A 78 13.03 1.72 -15.36
C ILE A 78 13.71 1.48 -16.71
N GLU A 79 13.60 2.42 -17.65
CA GLU A 79 14.25 2.34 -18.97
C GLU A 79 15.78 2.34 -18.87
N GLN A 80 16.34 3.00 -17.86
CA GLN A 80 17.77 2.92 -17.51
C GLN A 80 18.17 1.58 -16.87
N GLY A 81 17.23 0.64 -16.72
CA GLY A 81 17.45 -0.70 -16.18
C GLY A 81 17.29 -0.80 -14.66
N MET A 82 16.83 0.26 -13.98
CA MET A 82 16.62 0.21 -12.53
C MET A 82 15.34 -0.55 -12.17
N ARG A 83 15.41 -1.30 -11.06
CA ARG A 83 14.26 -2.00 -10.51
C ARG A 83 13.68 -1.23 -9.33
N VAL A 84 12.37 -0.97 -9.39
CA VAL A 84 11.68 -0.08 -8.46
C VAL A 84 11.20 -0.86 -7.24
N ALA A 85 11.41 -0.29 -6.05
CA ALA A 85 10.79 -0.75 -4.82
C ALA A 85 9.72 0.26 -4.38
N ILE A 86 8.50 -0.21 -4.18
CA ILE A 86 7.37 0.64 -3.81
C ILE A 86 7.06 0.45 -2.32
N THR A 87 6.90 1.55 -1.60
CA THR A 87 6.46 1.54 -0.21
C THR A 87 5.33 2.51 0.04
N GLY A 88 4.45 2.17 0.98
CA GLY A 88 3.32 3.02 1.31
C GLY A 88 2.62 2.64 2.61
N HIS A 89 2.13 3.66 3.32
CA HIS A 89 1.33 3.50 4.53
C HIS A 89 -0.15 3.81 4.24
N SER A 90 -1.06 3.04 4.84
CA SER A 90 -2.51 3.20 4.69
C SER A 90 -2.95 3.26 3.22
N SER A 91 -3.62 4.32 2.80
CA SER A 91 -4.04 4.53 1.40
C SER A 91 -2.87 4.56 0.42
N GLY A 92 -1.69 5.04 0.85
CA GLY A 92 -0.47 5.01 0.03
C GLY A 92 -0.01 3.58 -0.31
N GLY A 93 -0.27 2.61 0.58
CA GLY A 93 -0.02 1.20 0.30
C GLY A 93 -0.94 0.64 -0.80
N ALA A 94 -2.23 1.00 -0.76
CA ALA A 94 -3.18 0.60 -1.80
C ALA A 94 -2.84 1.22 -3.16
N ILE A 95 -2.52 2.52 -3.18
CA ILE A 95 -2.06 3.23 -4.39
C ILE A 95 -0.76 2.61 -4.93
N GLY A 96 0.19 2.28 -4.04
CA GLY A 96 1.44 1.63 -4.43
C GLY A 96 1.22 0.26 -5.09
N CYS A 97 0.24 -0.53 -4.63
CA CYS A 97 -0.14 -1.76 -5.31
C CYS A 97 -0.64 -1.50 -6.74
N ILE A 98 -1.50 -0.49 -6.94
CA ILE A 98 -2.07 -0.14 -8.25
C ILE A 98 -0.98 0.34 -9.21
N LEU A 99 -0.11 1.23 -8.76
CA LEU A 99 1.01 1.75 -9.56
C LEU A 99 2.01 0.65 -9.88
N GLY A 100 2.33 -0.22 -8.92
CA GLY A 100 3.21 -1.34 -9.16
C GLY A 100 2.66 -2.30 -10.22
N ASP A 101 1.37 -2.61 -10.17
CA ASP A 101 0.72 -3.44 -11.19
C ASP A 101 0.75 -2.78 -12.57
N TYR A 102 0.45 -1.48 -12.64
CA TYR A 102 0.53 -0.71 -13.88
C TYR A 102 1.93 -0.74 -14.52
N LEU A 103 2.97 -0.49 -13.71
CA LEU A 103 4.35 -0.47 -14.16
C LEU A 103 4.83 -1.87 -14.56
N GLU A 104 4.47 -2.93 -13.82
CA GLU A 104 4.87 -4.31 -14.16
C GLU A 104 4.17 -4.81 -15.44
N GLN A 105 2.93 -4.38 -15.71
CA GLN A 105 2.24 -4.73 -16.96
C GLN A 105 2.90 -4.09 -18.20
N ARG A 106 3.45 -2.88 -18.07
CA ARG A 106 4.13 -2.15 -19.17
C ARG A 106 5.60 -2.49 -19.30
N HIS A 107 6.27 -2.63 -18.17
CA HIS A 107 7.68 -2.95 -18.07
C HIS A 107 7.84 -4.21 -17.22
N PRO A 108 7.76 -5.40 -17.83
CA PRO A 108 7.88 -6.66 -17.10
C PRO A 108 9.19 -6.73 -16.30
N LYS A 109 9.13 -7.25 -15.07
CA LYS A 109 10.26 -7.39 -14.13
C LYS A 109 10.84 -6.08 -13.58
N SER A 110 10.21 -4.94 -13.87
CA SER A 110 10.61 -3.62 -13.33
C SER A 110 10.41 -3.53 -11.82
N ILE A 111 9.40 -4.21 -11.25
CA ILE A 111 9.11 -4.14 -9.82
C ILE A 111 9.93 -5.16 -9.04
N LYS A 112 10.79 -4.66 -8.15
CA LYS A 112 11.60 -5.47 -7.23
C LYS A 112 10.76 -6.02 -6.08
N ARG A 113 9.99 -5.15 -5.42
CA ARG A 113 9.11 -5.48 -4.28
C ARG A 113 8.15 -4.34 -3.97
N ILE A 114 7.05 -4.70 -3.33
CA ILE A 114 6.08 -3.75 -2.79
C ILE A 114 5.92 -4.08 -1.31
N VAL A 115 6.21 -3.11 -0.43
CA VAL A 115 6.08 -3.27 1.02
C VAL A 115 5.12 -2.22 1.54
N THR A 116 4.06 -2.64 2.19
CA THR A 116 2.99 -1.73 2.61
C THR A 116 2.70 -1.89 4.09
N PHE A 117 2.21 -0.84 4.72
CA PHE A 117 1.90 -0.80 6.14
C PHE A 117 0.46 -0.37 6.33
N GLY A 118 -0.36 -1.19 6.96
CA GLY A 118 -1.78 -0.88 7.22
C GLY A 118 -2.61 -0.64 5.95
N GLN A 119 -2.30 -1.34 4.85
CA GLN A 119 -3.02 -1.13 3.60
C GLN A 119 -4.48 -1.65 3.68
N PRO A 120 -5.47 -0.85 3.26
CA PRO A 120 -6.86 -1.31 3.12
C PRO A 120 -7.01 -2.27 1.93
N ALA A 121 -8.20 -2.82 1.73
CA ALA A 121 -8.50 -3.59 0.52
C ALA A 121 -8.56 -2.66 -0.70
N VAL A 122 -7.97 -3.08 -1.83
CA VAL A 122 -7.64 -2.15 -2.93
C VAL A 122 -8.76 -2.10 -3.96
N GLY A 123 -9.20 -3.27 -4.44
CA GLY A 123 -10.14 -3.38 -5.56
C GLY A 123 -10.93 -4.67 -5.54
N ASN A 124 -11.68 -4.90 -6.60
CA ASN A 124 -12.61 -6.02 -6.70
C ASN A 124 -11.91 -7.37 -6.94
N TRP A 125 -12.70 -8.42 -7.15
CA TRP A 125 -12.16 -9.75 -7.42
C TRP A 125 -11.32 -9.81 -8.70
N HIS A 126 -11.68 -9.04 -9.73
CA HIS A 126 -10.89 -8.93 -10.96
C HIS A 126 -9.49 -8.36 -10.70
N PHE A 127 -9.39 -7.33 -9.84
CA PHE A 127 -8.10 -6.82 -9.38
C PHE A 127 -7.28 -7.93 -8.73
N LYS A 128 -7.85 -8.66 -7.77
CA LYS A 128 -7.15 -9.79 -7.11
C LYS A 128 -6.66 -10.84 -8.10
N LYS A 129 -7.48 -11.21 -9.08
CA LYS A 129 -7.16 -12.25 -10.07
C LYS A 129 -6.05 -11.82 -11.02
N ARG A 130 -6.04 -10.55 -11.43
CA ARG A 130 -5.07 -10.01 -12.41
C ARG A 130 -3.74 -9.59 -11.78
N TYR A 131 -3.72 -9.34 -10.48
CA TYR A 131 -2.54 -8.85 -9.78
C TYR A 131 -1.40 -9.90 -9.74
N THR A 132 -0.39 -9.71 -10.59
CA THR A 132 0.72 -10.65 -10.79
C THR A 132 1.80 -10.54 -9.72
N LEU A 133 1.86 -9.39 -9.03
CA LEU A 133 2.88 -9.05 -8.04
C LEU A 133 2.64 -9.66 -6.66
N SER A 134 1.63 -10.51 -6.48
CA SER A 134 1.28 -11.13 -5.19
C SER A 134 2.47 -11.76 -4.45
N HIS A 135 3.42 -12.35 -5.18
CA HIS A 135 4.61 -12.98 -4.62
C HIS A 135 5.71 -11.98 -4.16
N ARG A 136 5.65 -10.74 -4.65
CA ARG A 136 6.58 -9.63 -4.32
C ARG A 136 5.95 -8.54 -3.45
N THR A 137 4.66 -8.68 -3.14
CA THR A 137 3.89 -7.72 -2.35
C THR A 137 3.72 -8.22 -0.92
N TYR A 138 4.22 -7.44 0.02
CA TYR A 138 4.20 -7.71 1.45
C TYR A 138 3.35 -6.67 2.16
N ARG A 139 2.35 -7.13 2.91
CA ARG A 139 1.41 -6.29 3.65
C ARG A 139 1.64 -6.45 5.14
N VAL A 140 2.29 -5.46 5.74
CA VAL A 140 2.53 -5.41 7.17
C VAL A 140 1.27 -4.89 7.86
N CYS A 141 0.70 -5.70 8.74
CA CYS A 141 -0.46 -5.36 9.56
C CYS A 141 -0.08 -5.31 11.04
N CYS A 142 -0.50 -4.27 11.75
CA CYS A 142 -0.36 -4.14 13.20
C CYS A 142 -1.70 -4.40 13.92
N ASP A 143 -1.62 -4.90 15.15
CA ASP A 143 -2.65 -5.60 15.95
C ASP A 143 -4.06 -5.01 16.10
N LEU A 144 -4.21 -3.71 15.83
CA LEU A 144 -5.46 -2.96 16.07
C LEU A 144 -5.99 -2.27 14.81
N ASP A 145 -5.57 -2.73 13.63
CA ASP A 145 -5.97 -2.08 12.39
C ASP A 145 -7.38 -2.52 11.94
N ILE A 146 -8.39 -1.96 12.61
CA ILE A 146 -9.80 -1.98 12.22
C ILE A 146 -10.00 -1.47 10.77
N VAL A 147 -9.03 -0.74 10.20
CA VAL A 147 -9.09 -0.25 8.81
C VAL A 147 -8.96 -1.39 7.78
N THR A 148 -8.53 -2.59 8.20
CA THR A 148 -8.66 -3.79 7.35
C THR A 148 -10.10 -4.33 7.24
N PHE A 149 -11.06 -3.76 7.98
CA PHE A 149 -12.47 -4.15 7.98
C PHE A 149 -13.38 -3.20 7.17
N LEU A 150 -12.83 -2.18 6.50
CA LEU A 150 -13.61 -1.24 5.69
C LEU A 150 -13.13 -1.22 4.23
N PRO A 151 -14.05 -1.36 3.26
CA PRO A 151 -15.51 -1.38 3.41
C PRO A 151 -16.09 -2.67 4.03
N PRO A 152 -17.12 -2.59 4.90
CA PRO A 152 -17.83 -3.72 5.51
C PRO A 152 -18.82 -4.35 4.52
N VAL A 153 -18.45 -4.38 3.24
CA VAL A 153 -19.20 -5.11 2.21
C VAL A 153 -18.38 -6.36 1.91
N PRO A 154 -18.72 -7.50 2.54
CA PRO A 154 -18.05 -8.76 2.25
C PRO A 154 -17.98 -8.98 0.74
N LEU A 155 -16.84 -9.46 0.25
CA LEU A 155 -16.61 -9.82 -1.16
C LEU A 155 -16.54 -8.64 -2.16
N ALA A 156 -16.84 -7.41 -1.77
CA ALA A 156 -16.72 -6.26 -2.67
C ALA A 156 -15.24 -5.91 -2.93
N TYR A 157 -14.41 -5.94 -1.88
CA TYR A 157 -13.00 -5.57 -1.96
C TYR A 157 -12.10 -6.70 -1.49
N TRP A 158 -10.98 -6.84 -2.17
CA TRP A 158 -10.02 -7.92 -1.97
C TRP A 158 -8.64 -7.35 -1.70
N HIS A 159 -7.94 -8.02 -0.80
CA HIS A 159 -6.52 -7.79 -0.59
C HIS A 159 -5.67 -8.66 -1.52
N VAL A 160 -4.45 -8.19 -1.79
CA VAL A 160 -3.45 -8.88 -2.64
C VAL A 160 -2.10 -8.93 -1.96
N GLY A 161 -1.28 -9.92 -2.27
CA GLY A 161 0.03 -10.10 -1.64
C GLY A 161 0.00 -10.82 -0.29
N LYS A 162 1.20 -11.11 0.22
CA LYS A 162 1.42 -11.84 1.49
C LYS A 162 1.17 -10.92 2.67
N MET A 163 0.33 -11.35 3.60
CA MET A 163 0.10 -10.60 4.83
C MET A 163 1.11 -11.00 5.89
N LEU A 164 1.82 -10.02 6.44
CA LEU A 164 2.77 -10.15 7.54
C LEU A 164 2.15 -9.48 8.78
N TRP A 165 1.74 -10.28 9.74
CA TRP A 165 1.18 -9.81 11.00
C TRP A 165 2.27 -9.74 12.06
N LEU A 166 2.56 -8.53 12.54
CA LEU A 166 3.50 -8.29 13.62
C LEU A 166 2.75 -8.36 14.96
N TYR A 167 2.93 -9.44 15.71
CA TYR A 167 2.28 -9.65 17.02
C TYR A 167 3.30 -10.16 18.04
N ASN A 168 3.39 -9.48 19.19
CA ASN A 168 4.30 -9.84 20.30
C ASN A 168 5.77 -10.07 19.87
N GLY A 169 6.29 -9.24 18.96
CA GLY A 169 7.68 -9.35 18.49
C GLY A 169 7.95 -10.52 17.55
N ARG A 170 6.91 -11.23 17.09
CA ARG A 170 6.99 -12.29 16.08
C ARG A 170 6.25 -11.88 14.81
N ILE A 171 6.73 -12.38 13.68
CA ILE A 171 6.10 -12.20 12.37
C ILE A 171 5.30 -13.46 12.05
N TYR A 172 4.01 -13.30 11.80
CA TYR A 172 3.14 -14.38 11.34
C TYR A 172 2.70 -14.11 9.90
N GLU A 173 2.82 -15.12 9.03
CA GLU A 173 2.40 -15.00 7.64
C GLU A 173 0.95 -15.47 7.46
N ASN A 174 0.17 -14.74 6.66
CA ASN A 174 -1.17 -15.10 6.19
C ASN A 174 -2.12 -15.62 7.27
N THR A 175 -1.99 -15.11 8.50
CA THR A 175 -2.86 -15.52 9.61
C THR A 175 -4.32 -15.16 9.31
N PRO A 176 -5.25 -16.12 9.37
CA PRO A 176 -6.67 -15.86 9.14
C PRO A 176 -7.23 -14.74 10.03
N THR A 177 -8.13 -13.93 9.47
CA THR A 177 -8.72 -12.76 10.13
C THR A 177 -9.40 -13.13 11.45
N ALA A 178 -10.09 -14.26 11.51
CA ALA A 178 -10.76 -14.74 12.73
C ALA A 178 -9.77 -15.00 13.88
N ILE A 179 -8.61 -15.57 13.58
CA ILE A 179 -7.55 -15.84 14.57
C ILE A 179 -6.95 -14.54 15.08
N ARG A 180 -6.72 -13.57 14.19
CA ARG A 180 -6.23 -12.24 14.56
C ARG A 180 -7.21 -11.52 15.47
N PHE A 181 -8.49 -11.49 15.10
CA PHE A 181 -9.54 -10.86 15.88
C PHE A 181 -9.69 -11.50 17.26
N GLY A 182 -9.73 -12.84 17.33
CA GLY A 182 -9.76 -13.57 18.60
C GLY A 182 -8.56 -13.26 19.48
N ARG A 183 -7.33 -13.29 18.92
CA ARG A 183 -6.10 -12.95 19.67
C ARG A 183 -6.07 -11.50 20.13
N SER A 184 -6.56 -10.55 19.33
CA SER A 184 -6.65 -9.14 19.71
C SER A 184 -7.66 -8.93 20.86
N ILE A 185 -8.83 -9.57 20.80
CA ILE A 185 -9.82 -9.54 21.90
C ILE A 185 -9.26 -10.17 23.16
N VAL A 186 -8.69 -11.37 23.07
CA VAL A 186 -8.08 -12.06 24.20
C VAL A 186 -6.94 -11.23 24.81
N SER A 187 -6.10 -10.61 23.98
CA SER A 187 -5.03 -9.72 24.44
C SER A 187 -5.57 -8.47 25.14
N TRP A 188 -6.69 -7.90 24.67
CA TRP A 188 -7.35 -6.75 25.27
C TRP A 188 -7.98 -7.10 26.61
N LEU A 189 -8.63 -8.27 26.70
CA LEU A 189 -9.25 -8.80 27.92
C LEU A 189 -8.21 -9.18 29.00
N ILE A 190 -7.07 -9.74 28.61
CA ILE A 190 -6.03 -10.18 29.56
C ILE A 190 -5.18 -8.99 30.06
N ARG A 191 -5.08 -7.88 29.31
CA ARG A 191 -4.21 -6.73 29.67
C ARG A 191 -4.84 -5.37 29.32
N PRO A 192 -5.89 -4.93 30.03
CA PRO A 192 -6.65 -3.73 29.66
C PRO A 192 -5.86 -2.40 29.71
N PHE A 193 -4.72 -2.33 30.41
CA PHE A 193 -3.99 -1.06 30.60
C PHE A 193 -2.56 -1.00 30.02
N SER A 194 -2.00 -2.09 29.48
CA SER A 194 -0.56 -2.13 29.11
C SER A 194 -0.21 -1.61 27.71
N TYR A 195 -1.18 -1.21 26.89
CA TYR A 195 -0.96 -0.81 25.49
C TYR A 195 -1.33 0.64 25.14
N HIS A 196 -1.81 1.43 26.11
CA HIS A 196 -2.21 2.83 25.86
C HIS A 196 -1.06 3.86 25.82
N LEU A 197 0.20 3.42 25.94
CA LEU A 197 1.34 4.33 25.87
C LEU A 197 2.01 4.25 24.48
N MET A 198 2.06 5.39 23.79
CA MET A 198 2.71 5.67 22.50
C MET A 198 4.22 5.35 22.45
N SER A 199 4.78 4.67 23.45
CA SER A 199 6.21 4.37 23.61
C SER A 199 6.70 3.13 22.84
N LYS A 200 5.80 2.40 22.15
CA LYS A 200 6.17 1.21 21.35
C LYS A 200 6.44 1.49 19.87
N TYR A 201 6.18 2.71 19.37
CA TYR A 201 6.55 3.08 17.98
C TYR A 201 8.06 3.26 17.78
N ILE A 202 8.83 3.48 18.85
CA ILE A 202 10.26 3.86 18.77
C ILE A 202 11.22 2.69 19.07
N ARG A 203 10.74 1.57 19.59
CA ARG A 203 11.62 0.55 20.21
C ARG A 203 12.16 -0.54 19.27
N ASN A 204 12.11 -0.35 17.96
CA ASN A 204 12.56 -1.35 16.98
C ASN A 204 13.38 -0.74 15.83
N LYS A 205 14.02 0.42 16.03
CA LYS A 205 14.99 0.96 15.06
C LYS A 205 16.29 0.13 15.04
N ASP A 206 16.59 -0.58 16.13
CA ASP A 206 17.83 -1.37 16.29
C ASP A 206 17.80 -2.72 15.56
N PHE A 207 16.68 -3.10 14.92
CA PHE A 207 16.59 -4.36 14.17
C PHE A 207 17.18 -4.29 12.75
N PHE A 208 17.59 -3.10 12.30
CA PHE A 208 18.12 -2.87 10.94
C PHE A 208 19.60 -2.50 10.90
N ASP A 209 20.28 -2.38 12.05
CA ASP A 209 21.69 -1.97 12.11
C ASP A 209 22.67 -3.14 12.35
N ASP A 210 22.21 -4.39 12.47
CA ASP A 210 23.09 -5.56 12.54
C ASP A 210 22.66 -6.67 11.56
N ARG A 211 23.15 -6.57 10.32
CA ARG A 211 23.78 -7.64 9.50
C ARG A 211 23.92 -7.25 8.03
#